data_AF-A0A1G7YHI7-F1
#
_entry.id   AF-A0A1G7YHI7-F1
#
_cell.length_a   1.000
_cell.length_b   1.000
_cell.length_c   1.000
_cell.angle_alpha   90.00
_cell.angle_beta   90.00
_cell.angle_gamma   90.00
#
_symmetry.space_group_name_H-M   'P 1'
#
loop_
_entity.id
_entity.type
_entity.pdbx_description
1 polymer ?
#
loop_
_entity_poly.entity_id
_entity_poly.type
_entity_poly.pdbx_seq_one_letter_code
_entity_poly.pdbx_strand_id
1 'polypeptide(L)' 'MCDRPSLPTAAPFIDIRIGGLHLTVQRLPIRLMALLAALSASAGSTFFLSR' A
#
# COMPACT_ATOMS: atom_id res chain seq x y z
N MET A 1 4.89 -20.05 30.19
CA MET A 1 4.18 -19.33 29.12
C MET A 1 5.22 -18.43 28.46
N CYS A 2 5.70 -18.76 27.26
CA CYS A 2 6.75 -17.95 26.63
C CYS A 2 6.14 -16.70 26.00
N ASP A 3 6.57 -15.52 26.44
CA ASP A 3 6.33 -14.26 25.73
C ASP A 3 6.95 -14.34 24.32
N ARG A 4 6.11 -14.41 23.30
CA ARG A 4 6.55 -14.28 21.91
C ARG A 4 6.96 -12.82 21.72
N PRO A 5 8.18 -12.49 21.29
CA PRO A 5 8.51 -11.13 20.90
C PRO A 5 7.59 -10.77 19.73
N SER A 6 6.61 -9.91 19.99
CA SER A 6 5.75 -9.33 18.97
C SER A 6 6.65 -8.56 18.01
N LEU A 7 6.86 -9.11 16.80
CA LEU A 7 7.58 -8.41 15.74
C LEU A 7 6.99 -6.99 15.63
N PRO A 8 7.83 -5.96 15.41
CA PRO A 8 7.33 -4.61 15.19
C PRO A 8 6.42 -4.63 13.97
N THR A 9 5.12 -4.68 14.22
CA THR A 9 4.09 -4.49 13.21
C THR A 9 4.33 -3.08 12.70
N ALA A 10 4.73 -2.98 11.43
CA ALA A 10 5.12 -1.73 10.78
C ALA A 10 4.14 -0.62 11.20
N ALA A 11 4.64 0.34 11.97
CA ALA A 11 3.80 1.40 12.53
C ALA A 11 3.12 2.14 11.36
N PRO A 12 1.79 2.36 11.43
CA PRO A 12 1.08 3.11 10.40
C PRO A 12 1.68 4.51 10.30
N PHE A 13 1.82 5.02 9.08
CA PHE A 13 2.45 6.31 8.83
C PHE A 13 1.59 7.46 9.35
N ILE A 14 0.25 7.29 9.29
CA ILE A 14 -0.73 8.21 9.87
C ILE A 14 -1.89 7.37 10.43
N ASP A 15 -2.25 7.59 11.70
CA ASP A 15 -3.39 7.00 12.40
C ASP A 15 -4.35 8.13 12.80
N ILE A 16 -5.52 8.22 12.16
CA ILE A 16 -6.54 9.23 12.50
C ILE A 16 -7.69 8.52 13.20
N ARG A 17 -8.01 8.97 14.42
CA ARG A 17 -9.13 8.49 15.22
C ARG A 17 -10.06 9.64 15.56
N ILE A 18 -11.27 9.63 15.02
CA ILE A 18 -12.28 10.66 15.29
C ILE A 18 -13.65 9.98 15.47
N GLY A 19 -14.27 10.13 16.65
CA GLY A 19 -15.66 9.72 16.89
C GLY A 19 -15.98 8.24 16.62
N GLY A 20 -15.00 7.34 16.72
CA GLY A 20 -15.17 5.90 16.41
C GLY A 20 -14.72 5.48 15.01
N LEU A 21 -14.39 6.43 14.12
CA LEU A 21 -13.76 6.15 12.84
C LEU A 21 -12.25 5.97 13.03
N HIS A 22 -11.72 4.83 12.58
CA HIS A 22 -10.28 4.53 12.58
C HIS A 22 -9.78 4.50 11.15
N LEU A 23 -9.04 5.53 10.74
CA LEU A 23 -8.38 5.60 9.43
C LEU A 23 -6.88 5.37 9.60
N THR A 24 -6.41 4.25 9.05
CA THR A 24 -4.99 3.89 9.03
C THR A 24 -4.42 4.13 7.63
N VAL A 25 -3.56 5.12 7.46
CA VAL A 25 -2.80 5.30 6.23
C VAL A 25 -1.53 4.48 6.33
N GLN A 26 -1.53 3.32 5.69
CA GLN A 26 -0.35 2.48 5.61
C GLN A 26 0.56 2.99 4.48
N ARG A 27 1.86 3.11 4.76
CA ARG A 27 2.84 3.49 3.74
C ARG A 27 2.85 2.38 2.68
N LEU A 28 2.31 2.67 1.51
CA LEU A 28 2.33 1.75 0.38
C LEU A 28 3.78 1.44 0.02
N PRO A 29 4.18 0.16 -0.07
CA PRO A 29 5.54 -0.19 -0.41
C PRO A 29 5.85 0.29 -1.83
N ILE A 30 7.00 0.94 -2.00
CA ILE A 30 7.43 1.55 -3.27
C ILE A 30 7.39 0.55 -4.44
N ARG A 31 7.64 -0.73 -4.17
CA ARG A 31 7.58 -1.83 -5.15
C ARG A 31 6.17 -2.05 -5.70
N LEU A 32 5.14 -1.92 -4.86
CA LEU A 32 3.76 -2.08 -5.27
C LEU A 32 3.33 -0.89 -6.16
N MET A 33 3.73 0.33 -5.79
CA MET A 33 3.49 1.52 -6.61
C MET A 33 4.18 1.41 -7.97
N ALA A 34 5.44 0.96 -8.00
CA ALA A 34 6.17 0.73 -9.25
C ALA A 34 5.50 -0.32 -10.14
N LEU A 35 5.02 -1.41 -9.56
CA LEU A 35 4.28 -2.45 -10.28
C LEU A 35 2.97 -1.92 -10.86
N LEU A 36 2.22 -1.13 -10.09
CA LEU A 36 0.98 -0.50 -10.56
C LEU A 36 1.25 0.48 -11.72
N ALA A 37 2.30 1.29 -11.61
CA ALA A 37 2.73 2.19 -12.67
C ALA A 37 3.14 1.42 -13.94
N ALA A 38 3.90 0.33 -13.79
CA ALA A 38 4.30 -0.52 -14.91
C ALA A 38 3.10 -1.19 -15.60
N LEU A 39 2.13 -1.68 -14.81
CA LEU A 39 0.89 -2.25 -15.35
C LEU A 39 0.07 -1.20 -16.09
N SER A 40 -0.09 0.00 -15.51
CA SER A 40 -0.81 1.10 -16.15
C SER A 40 -0.13 1.55 -17.44
N ALA A 41 1.20 1.66 -17.45
CA ALA A 41 1.96 2.02 -18.63
C ALA A 41 1.87 0.95 -19.72
N SER A 42 1.93 -0.33 -19.34
CA SER A 42 1.80 -1.46 -20.27
C SER A 42 0.40 -1.55 -20.87
N ALA A 43 -0.65 -1.39 -20.06
CA ALA A 43 -2.02 -1.38 -20.54
C ALA A 43 -2.32 -0.16 -21.42
N GLY A 44 -1.78 1.01 -21.06
CA GLY A 44 -1.89 2.22 -21.87
C GLY A 44 -1.17 2.10 -23.21
N SER A 45 0.04 1.51 -23.22
CA SER A 45 0.82 1.32 -24.45
C SER A 45 0.18 0.29 -25.38
N THR A 46 -0.35 -0.81 -24.86
CA THR A 46 -1.07 -1.80 -25.67
C THR A 46 -2.35 -1.23 -26.25
N PHE A 47 -3.11 -0.46 -25.47
CA PHE A 47 -4.31 0.22 -25.98
C PHE A 47 -3.98 1.23 -27.09
N PHE A 48 -2.91 2.00 -26.92
CA PHE A 48 -2.48 2.98 -27.93
C PHE A 48 -1.96 2.30 -29.20
N LEU A 49 -1.18 1.23 -29.11
CA LEU A 49 -0.72 0.46 -30.27
C LEU A 49 -1.84 -0.31 -30.97
N SER A 50 -2.87 -0.71 -30.23
CA SER A 50 -4.04 -1.42 -30.78
C SER A 50 -5.01 -0.48 -31.50
N ARG A 51 -4.78 0.84 -31.47
CA ARG A 51 -5.61 1.86 -32.07
C ARG A 51 -5.02 2.32 -33.40
#